data_AF-A0A8S8ZEE2-F1
#
_entry.id   AF-A0A8S8ZEE2-F1
#
_cell.length_a   1.000
_cell.length_b   1.000
_cell.length_c   1.000
_cell.angle_alpha   90.00
_cell.angle_beta   90.00
_cell.angle_gamma   90.00
#
_symmetry.space_group_name_H-M   'P 1'
#
loop_
_entity.id
_entity.type
_entity.pdbx_description
1 polymer ?
#
loop_
_entity_poly.entity_id
_entity_poly.type
_entity_poly.pdbx_seq_one_letter_code
_entity_poly.pdbx_strand_id
1 'polypeptide(L)' 'MHTIDQVAASMARNGIGKVTLRCNLDPDVHPTLQRRLDRELREIDGARGFMVDIEIERDSGDQVLYVVCRE' A
#
# COMPACT_ATOMS: atom_id res chain seq x y z
N MET A 1 12.63 -6.16 6.96
CA MET A 1 11.89 -5.03 7.57
C MET A 1 11.96 -3.73 6.75
N HIS A 2 12.60 -3.71 5.57
CA HIS A 2 12.77 -2.51 4.72
C HIS A 2 11.66 -2.26 3.69
N THR A 3 10.72 -3.20 3.53
CA THR A 3 9.76 -3.19 2.42
C THR A 3 8.66 -2.12 2.58
N ILE A 4 8.21 -1.84 3.81
CA ILE A 4 7.19 -0.79 4.05
C ILE A 4 7.73 0.60 3.74
N ASP A 5 8.95 0.88 4.20
CA ASP A 5 9.57 2.20 4.02
C ASP A 5 9.77 2.47 2.52
N GLN A 6 10.14 1.43 1.75
CA GLN A 6 10.22 1.50 0.29
C GLN A 6 8.86 1.74 -0.38
N VAL A 7 7.80 1.09 0.10
CA VAL A 7 6.43 1.29 -0.40
C VAL A 7 5.95 2.72 -0.11
N ALA A 8 6.14 3.22 1.12
CA ALA A 8 5.80 4.57 1.51
C ALA A 8 6.60 5.62 0.72
N ALA A 9 7.90 5.42 0.53
CA ALA A 9 8.73 6.29 -0.31
C ALA A 9 8.24 6.30 -1.77
N SER A 10 7.78 5.17 -2.30
CA SER A 10 7.19 5.10 -3.64
C SER A 10 5.88 5.87 -3.72
N MET A 11 5.00 5.71 -2.73
CA MET A 11 3.74 6.48 -2.62
C MET A 11 4.01 7.99 -2.57
N ALA A 12 4.96 8.42 -1.73
CA ALA A 12 5.33 9.83 -1.60
C ALA A 12 5.86 10.42 -2.91
N ARG A 13 6.73 9.69 -3.64
CA ARG A 13 7.20 10.11 -4.98
C ARG A 13 6.07 10.25 -6.00
N ASN A 14 4.97 9.52 -5.81
CA ASN A 14 3.77 9.61 -6.64
C ASN A 14 2.70 10.56 -6.07
N GLY A 15 3.07 11.38 -5.08
CA GLY A 15 2.20 12.42 -4.52
C GLY A 15 1.07 11.87 -3.65
N ILE A 16 1.24 10.69 -3.04
CA ILE A 16 0.29 10.12 -2.08
C ILE A 16 0.80 10.41 -0.66
N GLY A 17 0.01 11.15 0.13
CA GLY A 17 0.29 11.49 1.52
C GLY A 17 -0.53 10.71 2.54
N LYS A 18 -1.51 9.93 2.09
CA LYS A 18 -2.32 9.06 2.94
C LYS A 18 -2.84 7.87 2.15
N VAL A 19 -2.80 6.68 2.73
CA VAL A 19 -3.31 5.47 2.06
C VAL A 19 -4.29 4.70 2.95
N THR A 20 -5.35 4.17 2.35
CA THR A 20 -6.24 3.20 3.00
C THR A 20 -5.99 1.81 2.41
N LEU A 21 -5.73 0.80 3.25
CA LEU A 21 -5.62 -0.58 2.80
C LEU A 21 -7.01 -1.17 2.52
N ARG A 22 -7.36 -1.36 1.25
CA ARG A 22 -8.58 -2.00 0.74
C ARG A 22 -8.23 -3.32 0.05
N CYS A 23 -7.43 -4.13 0.72
CA CYS A 23 -6.94 -5.40 0.21
C CYS A 23 -7.33 -6.57 1.10
N ASN A 24 -7.43 -7.76 0.51
CA ASN A 24 -7.65 -9.02 1.20
C ASN A 24 -6.36 -9.45 1.91
N LEU A 25 -6.09 -8.80 3.04
CA LEU A 25 -4.97 -9.12 3.94
C LEU A 25 -5.48 -9.88 5.16
N ASP A 26 -4.57 -10.60 5.79
CA ASP A 26 -4.78 -11.16 7.13
C ASP A 26 -5.30 -10.06 8.08
N PRO A 27 -6.50 -10.22 8.67
CA PRO A 27 -7.09 -9.26 9.60
C PRO A 27 -6.20 -8.90 10.79
N ASP A 28 -5.31 -9.81 11.22
CA ASP A 28 -4.40 -9.55 12.35
C ASP A 28 -3.23 -8.65 11.94
N VAL A 29 -2.84 -8.68 10.67
CA VAL A 29 -1.71 -7.93 10.13
C VAL A 29 -2.15 -6.54 9.63
N HIS A 30 -3.38 -6.44 9.11
CA HIS A 30 -3.91 -5.22 8.48
C HIS A 30 -3.79 -3.95 9.36
N PRO A 31 -4.20 -3.95 10.65
CA PRO A 31 -4.09 -2.76 11.50
C PRO A 31 -2.66 -2.32 11.76
N THR A 32 -1.71 -3.27 11.72
CA THR A 32 -0.29 -2.99 11.94
C THR A 32 0.33 -2.36 10.71
N LEU A 33 0.02 -2.87 9.51
CA LEU A 33 0.49 -2.29 8.25
C LEU A 33 -0.09 -0.89 8.02
N GLN A 34 -1.39 -0.70 8.26
CA GLN A 34 -2.04 0.60 8.14
C GLN A 34 -1.36 1.65 9.04
N ARG A 35 -1.15 1.33 10.33
CA ARG A 35 -0.49 2.24 11.27
C ARG A 35 0.95 2.57 10.91
N ARG A 36 1.68 1.64 10.28
CA ARG A 36 3.05 1.89 9.83
C ARG A 36 3.06 2.81 8.62
N LEU A 37 2.23 2.56 7.61
CA LEU A 37 2.11 3.44 6.44
C LEU A 37 1.65 4.85 6.82
N ASP A 38 0.66 4.97 7.72
CA ASP A 38 0.21 6.27 8.24
C ASP A 38 1.32 7.04 8.94
N ARG A 39 2.26 6.35 9.59
CA ARG A 39 3.43 6.97 10.24
C ARG A 39 4.42 7.48 9.22
N GLU A 40 4.78 6.65 8.24
CA GLU A 40 5.77 7.00 7.20
C GLU A 40 5.28 8.14 6.29
N LEU A 41 3.97 8.21 6.03
CA LEU A 41 3.39 9.22 5.16
C LEU A 41 2.95 10.51 5.90
N ARG A 42 3.04 10.55 7.23
CA ARG A 42 2.42 11.61 8.05
C ARG A 42 2.82 13.04 7.66
N GLU A 43 4.08 13.23 7.26
CA GLU A 43 4.65 14.55 6.93
C GLU A 43 4.65 14.83 5.42
N ILE A 44 4.10 13.91 4.62
CA ILE A 44 4.02 14.05 3.17
C ILE A 44 2.71 14.76 2.83
N ASP A 45 2.82 15.97 2.31
CA ASP A 45 1.70 16.64 1.67
C ASP A 45 1.39 15.95 0.32
N GLY A 46 0.19 15.42 0.18
CA GLY A 46 -0.17 14.59 -0.96
C GLY A 46 -1.63 14.17 -0.96
N ALA A 47 -2.06 13.64 -2.11
CA ALA A 47 -3.40 13.12 -2.28
C ALA A 47 -3.65 11.89 -1.39
N ARG A 48 -4.93 11.62 -1.15
CA ARG A 48 -5.36 10.36 -0.57
C ARG A 48 -5.30 9.29 -1.64
N GLY A 49 -4.97 8.08 -1.22
CA GLY A 49 -5.01 6.90 -2.07
C GLY A 49 -5.56 5.71 -1.32
N PHE A 50 -5.75 4.64 -2.05
CA PHE A 50 -6.12 3.35 -1.50
C PHE A 50 -5.33 2.23 -2.17
N MET A 51 -4.95 1.23 -1.39
CA MET A 51 -4.28 0.05 -1.90
C MET A 51 -5.30 -1.07 -2.11
N VAL A 52 -5.30 -1.68 -3.28
CA VAL A 52 -6.08 -2.89 -3.59
C VAL A 52 -5.15 -4.04 -3.91
N ASP A 53 -5.61 -5.26 -3.69
CA ASP A 53 -4.99 -6.47 -4.21
C ASP A 53 -5.71 -6.91 -5.48
N ILE A 54 -4.94 -7.39 -6.44
CA ILE A 54 -5.42 -7.90 -7.73
C ILE A 54 -4.77 -9.27 -7.93
N GLU A 55 -5.60 -10.30 -8.04
CA GLU A 55 -5.16 -11.62 -8.47
C GLU A 55 -4.89 -11.59 -9.97
N ILE A 56 -3.68 -12.02 -10.37
CA ILE A 56 -3.27 -12.12 -11.76
C ILE A 56 -2.79 -13.55 -12.04
N GLU A 57 -3.33 -14.13 -13.10
CA GLU A 57 -2.88 -15.42 -13.62
C GLU A 57 -1.74 -15.19 -14.61
N ARG A 58 -0.67 -15.99 -14.48
CA ARG A 58 0.50 -15.97 -15.38
C ARG A 58 0.89 -17.41 -15.71
N ASP A 59 1.62 -17.61 -16.81
CA ASP A 59 2.15 -18.92 -17.18
C ASP A 59 3.03 -19.56 -16.07
N SER A 60 3.57 -18.73 -15.17
CA SER A 60 4.37 -19.14 -14.00
C SER A 60 3.54 -19.46 -12.75
N GLY A 61 2.22 -19.31 -12.80
CA GLY A 61 1.28 -19.45 -11.68
C GLY A 61 0.64 -18.14 -11.22
N ASP A 62 -0.34 -18.27 -10.31
CA ASP A 62 -1.11 -17.15 -9.76
C ASP A 62 -0.26 -16.26 -8.87
N GLN A 63 -0.45 -14.96 -8.99
CA GLN A 63 0.22 -13.95 -8.19
C GLN A 63 -0.76 -12.89 -7.71
N VAL A 64 -0.59 -12.41 -6.48
CA VAL A 64 -1.31 -11.24 -5.96
C VAL A 64 -0.46 -9.99 -6.16
N LEU A 65 -1.00 -8.99 -6.84
CA LEU A 65 -0.40 -7.69 -7.04
C LEU A 65 -1.07 -6.65 -6.13
N TYR A 66 -0.28 -5.89 -5.36
CA TYR A 66 -0.79 -4.77 -4.59
C TYR A 66 -0.59 -3.45 -5.36
N VAL A 67 -1.68 -2.73 -5.62
CA VAL A 67 -1.69 -1.49 -6.42
C VAL A 67 -2.22 -0.35 -5.58
N VAL A 68 -1.55 0.81 -5.65
CA VAL A 68 -2.01 2.05 -5.01
C VAL A 68 -2.69 2.93 -6.05
N CYS A 69 -3.96 3.21 -5.84
CA CYS A 69 -4.76 4.12 -6.65
C CYS A 69 -4.88 5.48 -5.95
N ARG A 70 -4.76 6.56 -6.71
CA ARG A 70 -5.03 7.92 -6.24
C ARG A 70 -6.54 8.18 -6.27
N GLU A 71 -7.06 8.87 -5.24
CA GLU A 71 -8.45 9.37 -5.19
C GLU A 71 -8.60 10.74 -5.86
#